data_AF-A0A0B2BRD2-F1
#
_entry.id   AF-A0A0B2BRD2-F1
#
_cell.length_a   1.000
_cell.length_b   1.000
_cell.length_c   1.000
_cell.angle_alpha   90.00
_cell.angle_beta   90.00
_cell.angle_gamma   90.00
#
_symmetry.space_group_name_H-M   'P 1'
#
loop_
_entity.id
_entity.type
_entity.pdbx_description
1 polymer ?
#
loop_
_entity_poly.entity_id
_entity_poly.type
_entity_poly.pdbx_seq_one_letter_code
_entity_poly.pdbx_strand_id
1 'polypeptide(L)'
;MKRTINSTGRKKLTLDQVIIRIEDPAVPGGTRRFSAELTGLDDMNLPADARIYVEPYARSSFMRFDYGTVATLRAPSDTGLVDIDAGSPVLFDVKVVDESENIGRILAAARAISPVNSVEGDDNRRSLLPVESRDLGELVWQLDMSPDARPVLVLNSRVPNALVRLKSDPLIQGAILPAAIALILDRLLDPLGSGTEDDEWVNDWLTWYRAATGTEPEELLDADERRNLVLNACQSFATQQRFATRTEGFGDQQEGSNND
;
A
#
# COMPACT_ATOMS: atom_id res chain seq x y z
N MET A 1 -15.87 -3.43 22.47
CA MET A 1 -15.32 -4.25 21.36
C MET A 1 -16.44 -4.59 20.40
N LYS A 2 -16.39 -4.11 19.14
CA LYS A 2 -17.35 -4.49 18.10
C LYS A 2 -16.61 -5.43 17.13
N ARG A 3 -16.71 -6.74 17.39
CA ARG A 3 -16.29 -7.80 16.48
C ARG A 3 -16.98 -7.56 15.14
N THR A 4 -16.22 -7.25 14.08
CA THR A 4 -16.76 -7.16 12.72
C THR A 4 -17.06 -8.58 12.26
N ILE A 5 -18.32 -8.97 12.44
CA ILE A 5 -18.83 -10.22 11.89
C ILE A 5 -18.79 -10.04 10.36
N ASN A 6 -17.96 -10.82 9.67
CA ASN A 6 -18.03 -10.99 8.20
C ASN A 6 -19.32 -11.76 7.88
N SER A 7 -20.46 -11.14 8.16
CA SER A 7 -21.80 -11.74 8.12
C SER A 7 -22.23 -12.10 6.70
N THR A 8 -21.45 -11.70 5.70
CA THR A 8 -21.72 -11.90 4.28
C THR A 8 -20.78 -12.92 3.64
N GLY A 9 -19.83 -13.52 4.37
CA GLY A 9 -18.88 -14.49 3.80
C GLY A 9 -18.06 -13.92 2.63
N ARG A 10 -17.80 -12.60 2.64
CA ARG A 10 -17.07 -11.91 1.56
C ARG A 10 -15.63 -12.40 1.52
N LYS A 11 -15.16 -12.83 0.35
CA LYS A 11 -13.77 -13.21 0.07
C LYS A 11 -12.90 -11.97 -0.14
N LYS A 12 -11.61 -12.08 0.17
CA LYS A 12 -10.63 -11.02 -0.11
C LYS A 12 -10.01 -11.31 -1.47
N LEU A 13 -9.95 -10.30 -2.34
CA LEU A 13 -9.07 -10.33 -3.52
C LEU A 13 -7.69 -9.87 -3.03
N THR A 14 -6.65 -10.65 -3.29
CA THR A 14 -5.29 -10.31 -2.93
C THR A 14 -4.70 -9.32 -3.95
N LEU A 15 -3.63 -8.61 -3.59
CA LEU A 15 -3.07 -7.53 -4.42
C LEU A 15 -2.25 -8.10 -5.59
N ASP A 16 -1.78 -9.34 -5.52
CA ASP A 16 -1.27 -10.13 -6.64
C ASP A 16 -2.31 -10.45 -7.72
N GLN A 17 -3.58 -10.58 -7.35
CA GLN A 17 -4.68 -10.82 -8.28
C GLN A 17 -5.11 -9.56 -9.04
N VAL A 18 -4.62 -8.38 -8.65
CA VAL A 18 -5.05 -7.09 -9.22
C VAL A 18 -3.86 -6.18 -9.49
N ILE A 19 -3.51 -5.98 -10.77
CA ILE A 19 -2.49 -5.02 -11.16
C ILE A 19 -3.13 -3.86 -11.91
N ILE A 20 -2.97 -2.65 -11.38
CA ILE A 20 -3.47 -1.42 -12.01
C ILE A 20 -2.30 -0.58 -12.52
N ARG A 21 -2.38 -0.08 -13.76
CA ARG A 21 -1.43 0.89 -14.33
C ARG A 21 -2.19 2.15 -14.73
N ILE A 22 -1.57 3.31 -14.52
CA ILE A 22 -2.06 4.58 -15.07
C ILE A 22 -1.19 4.98 -16.25
N GLU A 23 -1.85 5.33 -17.34
CA GLU A 23 -1.25 5.84 -18.56
C GLU A 23 -1.49 7.35 -18.62
N ASP A 24 -0.39 8.11 -18.55
CA ASP A 24 -0.45 9.55 -18.74
C ASP A 24 -0.69 9.91 -20.21
N PRO A 25 -1.45 10.98 -20.48
CA PRO A 25 -1.75 11.40 -21.84
C PRO A 25 -0.48 11.83 -22.57
N ALA A 26 -0.37 11.44 -23.85
CA ALA A 26 0.75 11.85 -24.71
C ALA A 26 0.79 13.37 -24.99
N VAL A 27 -0.31 14.08 -24.75
CA VAL A 27 -0.44 15.53 -24.99
C VAL A 27 -0.75 16.23 -23.66
N PRO A 28 -0.10 17.37 -23.35
CA PRO A 28 -0.44 18.18 -22.19
C PRO A 28 -1.93 18.53 -22.13
N GLY A 29 -2.57 18.28 -20.99
CA GLY A 29 -4.01 18.51 -20.80
C GLY A 29 -4.92 17.39 -21.29
N GLY A 30 -4.38 16.26 -21.76
CA GLY A 30 -5.18 15.07 -22.06
C GLY A 30 -5.72 14.37 -20.81
N THR A 31 -6.65 13.44 -21.00
CA THR A 31 -7.23 12.63 -19.92
C THR A 31 -6.34 11.43 -19.64
N ARG A 32 -5.95 11.23 -18.37
CA ARG A 32 -5.29 10.01 -17.91
C ARG A 32 -6.20 8.79 -18.11
N ARG A 33 -5.63 7.65 -18.46
CA ARG A 33 -6.35 6.38 -18.58
C ARG A 33 -5.74 5.38 -17.60
N PHE A 34 -6.45 4.29 -17.33
CA PHE A 34 -5.88 3.17 -16.59
C PHE A 34 -6.12 1.85 -17.30
N SER A 35 -5.26 0.88 -17.01
CA SER A 35 -5.48 -0.53 -17.33
C SER A 35 -5.48 -1.35 -16.04
N ALA A 36 -6.27 -2.41 -16.03
CA ALA A 36 -6.40 -3.32 -14.90
C ALA A 36 -6.25 -4.76 -15.39
N GLU A 37 -5.31 -5.49 -14.80
CA GLU A 37 -5.11 -6.92 -15.01
C GLU A 37 -5.66 -7.64 -13.79
N LEU A 38 -6.63 -8.54 -14.01
CA LEU A 38 -7.25 -9.36 -12.97
C LEU A 38 -6.90 -10.82 -13.23
N THR A 39 -6.33 -11.51 -12.24
CA THR A 39 -5.88 -12.90 -12.35
C THR A 39 -6.38 -13.74 -11.18
N GLY A 40 -6.45 -15.07 -11.35
CA GLY A 40 -6.80 -15.99 -10.26
C GLY A 40 -8.25 -15.93 -9.76
N LEU A 41 -9.15 -15.28 -10.48
CA LEU A 41 -10.57 -15.18 -10.10
C LEU A 41 -11.28 -16.54 -10.15
N ASP A 42 -10.89 -17.42 -11.07
CA ASP A 42 -11.48 -18.75 -11.24
C ASP A 42 -11.25 -19.66 -10.01
N ASP A 43 -10.09 -19.51 -9.37
CA ASP A 43 -9.70 -20.30 -8.18
C ASP A 43 -10.49 -19.90 -6.93
N MET A 44 -11.20 -18.77 -6.98
CA MET A 44 -11.96 -18.24 -5.86
C MET A 44 -13.37 -18.83 -5.74
N ASN A 45 -13.79 -19.76 -6.61
CA ASN A 45 -15.12 -20.37 -6.58
C ASN A 45 -16.24 -19.32 -6.46
N LEU A 46 -16.17 -18.27 -7.27
CA LEU A 46 -17.15 -17.19 -7.37
C LEU A 46 -18.20 -17.55 -8.44
N PRO A 47 -19.46 -17.06 -8.35
CA PRO A 47 -20.46 -17.26 -9.39
C PRO A 47 -19.97 -16.69 -10.74
N ALA A 48 -20.11 -17.48 -11.80
CA ALA A 48 -19.66 -17.15 -13.15
C ALA A 48 -20.28 -15.85 -13.72
N ASP A 49 -21.50 -15.54 -13.28
CA ASP A 49 -22.28 -14.38 -13.65
C ASP A 49 -22.08 -13.17 -12.73
N ALA A 50 -21.32 -13.31 -11.64
CA ALA A 50 -21.02 -12.19 -10.75
C ALA A 50 -20.25 -11.09 -11.48
N ARG A 51 -20.67 -9.85 -11.29
CA ARG A 51 -20.16 -8.68 -12.00
C ARG A 51 -18.90 -8.14 -11.36
N ILE A 52 -17.95 -7.71 -12.18
CA ILE A 52 -16.68 -7.16 -11.72
C ILE A 52 -16.68 -5.65 -11.97
N TYR A 53 -16.37 -4.89 -10.93
CA TYR A 53 -16.21 -3.44 -11.02
C TYR A 53 -14.82 -3.02 -10.58
N VAL A 54 -14.21 -2.13 -11.37
CA VAL A 54 -12.99 -1.41 -11.00
C VAL A 54 -13.37 0.05 -10.74
N GLU A 55 -13.01 0.54 -9.56
CA GLU A 55 -13.50 1.81 -9.03
C GLU A 55 -12.32 2.70 -8.66
N PRO A 56 -11.83 3.56 -9.57
CA PRO A 56 -10.89 4.59 -9.21
C PRO A 56 -11.55 5.67 -8.35
N TYR A 57 -10.81 6.15 -7.36
CA TYR A 57 -11.22 7.26 -6.53
C TYR A 57 -10.02 8.10 -6.08
N ALA A 58 -10.29 9.39 -5.88
CA ALA A 58 -9.36 10.33 -5.27
C ALA A 58 -10.16 11.36 -4.46
N ARG A 59 -9.89 11.46 -3.15
CA ARG A 59 -10.65 12.32 -2.23
C ARG A 59 -12.17 12.05 -2.33
N SER A 60 -12.95 13.02 -2.81
CA SER A 60 -14.40 12.92 -2.99
C SER A 60 -14.82 12.49 -4.41
N SER A 61 -13.87 12.40 -5.35
CA SER A 61 -14.14 11.96 -6.72
C SER A 61 -14.07 10.44 -6.82
N PHE A 62 -15.01 9.86 -7.56
CA PHE A 62 -15.18 8.42 -7.71
C PHE A 62 -15.72 8.13 -9.11
N MET A 63 -15.24 7.06 -9.73
CA MET A 63 -15.83 6.49 -10.94
C MET A 63 -15.96 4.98 -10.79
N ARG A 64 -16.81 4.35 -11.61
CA ARG A 64 -17.00 2.91 -11.66
C ARG A 64 -16.96 2.41 -13.10
N PHE A 65 -16.15 1.39 -13.33
CA PHE A 65 -15.97 0.76 -14.64
C PHE A 65 -16.40 -0.71 -14.55
N ASP A 66 -17.29 -1.12 -15.45
CA ASP A 66 -17.75 -2.50 -15.59
C ASP A 66 -16.71 -3.32 -16.38
N TYR A 67 -16.21 -4.38 -15.76
CA TYR A 67 -15.21 -5.29 -16.31
C TYR A 67 -15.82 -6.63 -16.77
N GLY A 68 -17.14 -6.68 -16.92
CA GLY A 68 -17.87 -7.88 -17.29
C GLY A 68 -18.14 -8.78 -16.09
N THR A 69 -18.11 -10.10 -16.31
CA THR A 69 -18.38 -11.09 -15.26
C THR A 69 -17.15 -11.95 -14.99
N VAL A 70 -17.19 -12.73 -13.91
CA VAL A 70 -16.14 -13.72 -13.59
C VAL A 70 -15.85 -14.63 -14.78
N ALA A 71 -16.87 -15.18 -15.45
CA ALA A 71 -16.67 -16.06 -16.60
C ALA A 71 -16.39 -15.34 -17.93
N THR A 72 -16.60 -14.03 -18.01
CA THR A 72 -16.37 -13.24 -19.23
C THR A 72 -15.80 -11.89 -18.86
N LEU A 73 -14.53 -11.92 -18.43
CA LEU A 73 -13.78 -10.73 -18.13
C LEU A 73 -13.58 -9.91 -19.42
N ARG A 74 -14.06 -8.67 -19.40
CA ARG A 74 -13.97 -7.74 -20.53
C ARG A 74 -13.73 -6.34 -20.00
N ALA A 75 -12.50 -5.85 -20.17
CA ALA A 75 -12.20 -4.45 -19.90
C ALA A 75 -13.08 -3.53 -20.78
N PRO A 76 -13.59 -2.42 -20.22
CA PRO A 76 -14.34 -1.45 -21.00
C PRO A 76 -13.42 -0.77 -22.02
N SER A 77 -14.00 -0.37 -23.15
CA SER A 77 -13.28 0.31 -24.23
C SER A 77 -12.74 1.69 -23.85
N ASP A 78 -13.27 2.28 -22.79
CA ASP A 78 -12.83 3.57 -22.28
C ASP A 78 -12.66 3.52 -20.75
N THR A 79 -11.46 3.86 -20.31
CA THR A 79 -11.02 3.91 -18.92
C THR A 79 -10.50 5.32 -18.55
N GLY A 80 -10.93 6.34 -19.29
CA GLY A 80 -10.57 7.73 -19.03
C GLY A 80 -11.00 8.18 -17.64
N LEU A 81 -10.04 8.70 -16.86
CA LEU A 81 -10.25 9.21 -15.51
C LEU A 81 -10.79 10.64 -15.54
N VAL A 82 -11.95 10.85 -16.18
CA VAL A 82 -12.47 12.19 -16.49
C VAL A 82 -12.92 12.98 -15.26
N ASP A 83 -13.39 12.29 -14.22
CA ASP A 83 -13.88 12.92 -12.97
C ASP A 83 -12.83 12.94 -11.86
N ILE A 84 -11.65 12.36 -12.12
CA ILE A 84 -10.56 12.26 -11.16
C ILE A 84 -9.50 13.31 -11.51
N ASP A 85 -9.30 14.25 -10.60
CA ASP A 85 -8.33 15.34 -10.76
C ASP A 85 -6.92 14.82 -11.08
N ALA A 86 -6.32 15.35 -12.14
CA ALA A 86 -5.00 14.98 -12.63
C ALA A 86 -3.89 15.14 -11.58
N GLY A 87 -4.06 16.11 -10.66
CA GLY A 87 -3.10 16.38 -9.58
C GLY A 87 -3.22 15.48 -8.35
N SER A 88 -4.25 14.63 -8.27
CA SER A 88 -4.52 13.81 -7.09
C SER A 88 -4.01 12.36 -7.27
N PRO A 89 -3.39 11.76 -6.23
CA PRO A 89 -3.13 10.32 -6.20
C PRO A 89 -4.44 9.54 -6.32
N VAL A 90 -4.48 8.59 -7.24
CA VAL A 90 -5.67 7.77 -7.52
C VAL A 90 -5.48 6.41 -6.88
N LEU A 91 -6.47 5.97 -6.11
CA LEU A 91 -6.57 4.61 -5.58
C LEU A 91 -7.69 3.87 -6.28
N PHE A 92 -7.64 2.55 -6.22
CA PHE A 92 -8.61 1.67 -6.86
C PHE A 92 -9.20 0.70 -5.85
N ASP A 93 -10.52 0.57 -5.88
CA ASP A 93 -11.21 -0.57 -5.28
C ASP A 93 -11.64 -1.51 -6.43
N VAL A 94 -11.46 -2.83 -6.24
CA VAL A 94 -12.02 -3.85 -7.14
C VAL A 94 -13.05 -4.65 -6.38
N LYS A 95 -14.22 -4.84 -6.98
CA LYS A 95 -15.35 -5.51 -6.36
C LYS A 95 -15.93 -6.56 -7.30
N VAL A 96 -16.20 -7.74 -6.76
CA VAL A 96 -17.05 -8.76 -7.39
C VAL A 96 -18.40 -8.74 -6.69
N VAL A 97 -19.46 -8.49 -7.45
CA VAL A 97 -20.81 -8.24 -6.96
C VAL A 97 -21.77 -9.27 -7.52
N ASP A 98 -22.58 -9.86 -6.65
CA ASP A 98 -23.73 -10.67 -7.04
C ASP A 98 -24.83 -9.74 -7.56
N GLU A 99 -25.20 -9.89 -8.83
CA GLU A 99 -26.33 -9.17 -9.46
C GLU A 99 -27.51 -10.10 -9.78
N SER A 100 -27.44 -11.39 -9.42
CA SER A 100 -28.43 -12.38 -9.81
C SER A 100 -29.27 -12.84 -8.62
N GLU A 101 -28.65 -13.54 -7.66
CA GLU A 101 -29.36 -14.15 -6.53
C GLU A 101 -29.46 -13.18 -5.34
N ASN A 102 -28.35 -12.54 -4.98
CA ASN A 102 -28.26 -11.60 -3.87
C ASN A 102 -27.84 -10.22 -4.38
N ILE A 103 -28.72 -9.58 -5.14
CA ILE A 103 -28.46 -8.31 -5.84
C ILE A 103 -27.75 -7.29 -4.94
N GLY A 104 -26.57 -6.85 -5.37
CA GLY A 104 -25.75 -5.84 -4.70
C GLY A 104 -24.83 -6.38 -3.60
N ARG A 105 -24.84 -7.69 -3.32
CA ARG A 105 -23.94 -8.30 -2.34
C ARG A 105 -22.52 -8.35 -2.89
N ILE A 106 -21.56 -7.78 -2.16
CA ILE A 106 -20.14 -7.87 -2.49
C ILE A 106 -19.65 -9.27 -2.08
N LEU A 107 -19.29 -10.08 -3.08
CA LEU A 107 -18.77 -11.44 -2.93
C LEU A 107 -17.27 -11.46 -2.69
N ALA A 108 -16.54 -10.58 -3.38
CA ALA A 108 -15.11 -10.39 -3.17
C ALA A 108 -14.70 -8.92 -3.34
N ALA A 109 -13.64 -8.50 -2.67
CA ALA A 109 -13.10 -7.15 -2.85
C ALA A 109 -11.61 -7.04 -2.56
N ALA A 110 -10.94 -6.18 -3.33
CA ALA A 110 -9.64 -5.57 -3.00
C ALA A 110 -9.85 -4.06 -2.87
N ARG A 111 -9.18 -3.42 -1.92
CA ARG A 111 -9.40 -2.00 -1.63
C ARG A 111 -8.09 -1.24 -1.51
N ALA A 112 -8.15 0.06 -1.79
CA ALA A 112 -7.01 0.98 -1.69
C ALA A 112 -5.78 0.49 -2.48
N ILE A 113 -6.02 -0.07 -3.67
CA ILE A 113 -4.95 -0.51 -4.58
C ILE A 113 -4.29 0.73 -5.16
N SER A 114 -3.00 0.88 -4.92
CA SER A 114 -2.17 1.90 -5.58
C SER A 114 -1.74 1.39 -6.95
N PRO A 115 -1.86 2.17 -8.03
CA PRO A 115 -1.33 1.78 -9.33
C PRO A 115 0.18 1.59 -9.28
N VAL A 116 0.69 0.62 -10.05
CA VAL A 116 2.13 0.46 -10.26
C VAL A 116 2.64 1.61 -11.13
N ASN A 117 3.66 2.32 -10.66
CA ASN A 117 4.29 3.39 -11.43
C ASN A 117 5.11 2.79 -12.56
N SER A 118 4.59 2.87 -13.79
CA SER A 118 5.36 2.61 -15.01
C SER A 118 6.19 3.85 -15.37
N VAL A 119 7.22 4.13 -14.58
CA VAL A 119 8.34 4.98 -15.01
C VAL A 119 9.54 4.07 -15.17
N GLU A 120 10.10 4.06 -16.37
CA GLU A 120 11.26 3.25 -16.75
C GLU A 120 12.36 3.29 -15.69
N GLY A 121 12.83 2.10 -15.29
CA GLY A 121 14.05 1.95 -14.51
C GLY A 121 13.87 1.97 -13.00
N ASP A 122 12.97 1.16 -12.45
CA ASP A 122 13.35 0.38 -11.28
C ASP A 122 12.56 -0.93 -11.27
N ASP A 123 13.20 -1.95 -10.73
CA ASP A 123 12.83 -3.36 -10.78
C ASP A 123 11.34 -3.62 -10.49
N ASN A 124 10.82 -4.72 -11.01
CA ASN A 124 9.45 -5.23 -10.86
C ASN A 124 9.11 -5.62 -9.38
N ARG A 125 9.78 -5.01 -8.40
CA ARG A 125 9.66 -5.20 -6.96
C ARG A 125 8.62 -4.24 -6.41
N ARG A 126 7.47 -4.80 -6.03
CA ARG A 126 6.47 -4.10 -5.22
C ARG A 126 7.15 -3.57 -3.94
N SER A 127 6.93 -2.29 -3.64
CA SER A 127 7.45 -1.68 -2.41
C SER A 127 6.75 -2.27 -1.18
N LEU A 128 7.53 -2.79 -0.22
CA LEU A 128 7.03 -3.37 1.03
C LEU A 128 6.26 -2.35 1.90
N LEU A 129 6.67 -1.08 1.85
CA LEU A 129 6.01 0.03 2.52
C LEU A 129 5.70 1.14 1.51
N PRO A 130 4.50 1.15 0.93
CA PRO A 130 4.03 2.23 0.07
C PRO A 130 4.08 3.58 0.80
N VAL A 131 4.38 4.63 0.05
CA VAL A 131 4.43 6.01 0.56
C VAL A 131 3.41 6.87 -0.17
N GLU A 132 2.57 7.56 0.59
CA GLU A 132 1.57 8.50 0.08
C GLU A 132 1.78 9.90 0.66
N SER A 133 1.17 10.91 0.04
CA SER A 133 1.11 12.28 0.55
C SER A 133 -0.33 12.72 0.79
N ARG A 134 -0.62 13.22 1.99
CA ARG A 134 -1.95 13.67 2.43
C ARG A 134 -1.80 14.85 3.39
N ASP A 135 -2.78 15.73 3.51
CA ASP A 135 -2.76 16.76 4.56
C ASP A 135 -2.98 16.08 5.92
N LEU A 136 -2.00 16.21 6.82
CA LEU A 136 -2.03 15.63 8.17
C LEU A 136 -2.13 16.70 9.27
N GLY A 137 -2.49 17.94 8.91
CA GLY A 137 -2.45 19.07 9.83
C GLY A 137 -1.02 19.39 10.23
N GLU A 138 -0.71 19.24 11.51
CA GLU A 138 0.62 19.54 12.08
C GLU A 138 1.51 18.29 12.25
N LEU A 139 0.98 17.08 12.00
CA LEU A 139 1.81 15.86 12.00
C LEU A 139 2.69 15.85 10.75
N VAL A 140 3.99 15.54 10.88
CA VAL A 140 4.90 15.49 9.72
C VAL A 140 4.70 14.22 8.88
N TRP A 141 4.39 13.12 9.56
CA TRP A 141 4.08 11.83 8.96
C TRP A 141 3.18 11.03 9.90
N GLN A 142 2.53 10.01 9.36
CA GLN A 142 1.85 8.97 10.13
C GLN A 142 1.92 7.64 9.39
N LEU A 143 1.63 6.56 10.11
CA LEU A 143 1.39 5.26 9.50
C LEU A 143 -0.12 5.00 9.45
N ASP A 144 -0.69 4.87 8.26
CA ASP A 144 -2.08 4.44 8.08
C ASP A 144 -2.13 2.92 8.18
N MET A 145 -2.79 2.45 9.25
CA MET A 145 -2.91 1.04 9.63
C MET A 145 -4.38 0.64 9.70
N SER A 146 -5.14 1.00 8.67
CA SER A 146 -6.54 0.61 8.57
C SER A 146 -6.72 -0.93 8.73
N PRO A 147 -7.77 -1.42 9.42
CA PRO A 147 -7.92 -2.84 9.77
C PRO A 147 -7.87 -3.84 8.61
N ASP A 148 -8.33 -3.44 7.42
CA ASP A 148 -8.47 -4.30 6.24
C ASP A 148 -7.49 -3.94 5.09
N ALA A 149 -6.46 -3.14 5.38
CA ALA A 149 -5.52 -2.65 4.37
C ALA A 149 -4.07 -2.85 4.80
N ARG A 150 -3.18 -2.96 3.81
CA ARG A 150 -1.73 -2.95 4.03
C ARG A 150 -1.30 -1.62 4.67
N PRO A 151 -0.24 -1.61 5.49
CA PRO A 151 0.29 -0.38 6.05
C PRO A 151 0.78 0.57 4.95
N VAL A 152 0.49 1.86 5.10
CA VAL A 152 0.97 2.92 4.20
C VAL A 152 1.62 4.02 5.01
N LEU A 153 2.85 4.41 4.63
CA LEU A 153 3.51 5.57 5.20
C LEU A 153 2.94 6.83 4.55
N VAL A 154 2.27 7.65 5.35
CA VAL A 154 1.67 8.90 4.86
C VAL A 154 2.56 10.06 5.29
N LEU A 155 3.09 10.79 4.33
CA LEU A 155 3.82 12.04 4.54
C LEU A 155 2.87 13.22 4.46
N ASN A 156 3.08 14.23 5.30
CA ASN A 156 2.24 15.42 5.26
C ASN A 156 2.51 16.25 4.00
N SER A 157 1.49 16.48 3.18
CA SER A 157 1.59 17.31 1.98
C SER A 157 1.90 18.79 2.26
N ARG A 158 1.71 19.25 3.52
CA ARG A 158 2.10 20.60 3.97
C ARG A 158 3.61 20.72 4.23
N VAL A 159 4.34 19.61 4.31
CA VAL A 159 5.80 19.61 4.49
C VAL A 159 6.46 19.65 3.11
N PRO A 160 7.19 20.74 2.77
CA PRO A 160 7.80 20.88 1.46
C PRO A 160 8.80 19.76 1.17
N ASN A 161 8.72 19.19 -0.04
CA ASN A 161 9.63 18.16 -0.53
C ASN A 161 9.75 16.91 0.35
N ALA A 162 8.74 16.61 1.18
CA ALA A 162 8.79 15.50 2.14
C ALA A 162 9.17 14.15 1.51
N LEU A 163 8.57 13.82 0.36
CA LEU A 163 8.88 12.57 -0.35
C LEU A 163 10.32 12.55 -0.90
N VAL A 164 10.78 13.65 -1.48
CA VAL A 164 12.15 13.77 -1.99
C VAL A 164 13.15 13.61 -0.85
N ARG A 165 12.87 14.25 0.29
CA ARG A 165 13.71 14.14 1.49
C ARG A 165 13.69 12.73 2.07
N LEU A 166 12.54 12.06 2.16
CA LEU A 166 12.48 10.66 2.58
C LEU A 166 13.34 9.74 1.70
N LYS A 167 13.47 10.03 0.39
CA LYS A 167 14.29 9.23 -0.53
C LYS A 167 15.79 9.51 -0.44
N SER A 168 16.19 10.72 -0.03
CA SER A 168 17.57 11.21 -0.19
C SER A 168 18.27 11.59 1.10
N ASP A 169 17.54 11.93 2.16
CA ASP A 169 18.07 12.44 3.43
C ASP A 169 18.17 11.30 4.47
N PRO A 170 19.38 10.84 4.81
CA PRO A 170 19.58 9.72 5.72
C PRO A 170 19.11 10.02 7.15
N LEU A 171 19.07 11.28 7.56
CA LEU A 171 18.56 11.68 8.88
C LEU A 171 17.05 11.48 8.93
N ILE A 172 16.33 11.92 7.89
CA ILE A 172 14.89 11.68 7.77
C ILE A 172 14.59 10.20 7.63
N GLN A 173 15.34 9.47 6.81
CA GLN A 173 15.18 8.02 6.67
C GLN A 173 15.35 7.32 8.03
N GLY A 174 16.43 7.63 8.75
CA GLY A 174 16.74 7.04 10.05
C GLY A 174 15.74 7.41 11.15
N ALA A 175 15.10 8.58 11.07
CA ALA A 175 14.08 9.01 12.01
C ALA A 175 12.69 8.40 11.73
N ILE A 176 12.34 8.18 10.46
CA ILE A 176 10.99 7.76 10.05
C ILE A 176 10.92 6.24 9.82
N LEU A 177 11.82 5.66 9.03
CA LEU A 177 11.65 4.29 8.54
C LEU A 177 11.77 3.24 9.67
N PRO A 178 12.77 3.28 10.57
CA PRO A 178 12.82 2.36 11.70
C PRO A 178 11.59 2.48 12.62
N ALA A 179 11.09 3.70 12.84
CA ALA A 179 9.90 3.92 13.65
C ALA A 179 8.63 3.35 12.98
N ALA A 180 8.49 3.52 11.66
CA ALA A 180 7.39 2.94 10.90
C ALA A 180 7.45 1.39 10.92
N ILE A 181 8.64 0.80 10.71
CA ILE A 181 8.85 -0.64 10.83
C ILE A 181 8.45 -1.14 12.22
N ALA A 182 8.85 -0.43 13.28
CA ALA A 182 8.52 -0.82 14.65
C ALA A 182 7.01 -0.92 14.87
N LEU A 183 6.24 0.07 14.38
CA LEU A 183 4.77 0.08 14.48
C LEU A 183 4.13 -1.07 13.69
N ILE A 184 4.67 -1.40 12.51
CA ILE A 184 4.16 -2.48 11.67
C ILE A 184 4.41 -3.83 12.33
N LEU A 185 5.65 -4.06 12.80
CA LEU A 185 6.01 -5.31 13.47
C LEU A 185 5.30 -5.49 14.80
N ASP A 186 5.13 -4.42 15.59
CA ASP A 186 4.37 -4.51 16.85
C ASP A 186 2.91 -4.92 16.58
N ARG A 187 2.27 -4.40 15.52
CA ARG A 187 0.93 -4.84 15.10
C ARG A 187 0.91 -6.28 14.57
N LEU A 188 1.94 -6.68 13.83
CA LEU A 188 2.00 -8.00 13.19
C LEU A 188 2.26 -9.11 14.22
N LEU A 189 3.10 -8.83 15.22
CA LEU A 189 3.50 -9.76 16.27
C LEU A 189 2.59 -9.69 17.52
N ASP A 190 1.60 -8.79 17.55
CA ASP A 190 0.60 -8.75 18.62
C ASP A 190 -0.35 -9.95 18.46
N PRO A 191 -0.45 -10.87 19.43
CA PRO A 191 -1.40 -11.98 19.40
C PRO A 191 -2.88 -11.55 19.31
N LEU A 192 -3.18 -10.29 19.64
CA LEU A 192 -4.51 -9.67 19.50
C LEU A 192 -4.63 -8.80 18.23
N GLY A 193 -3.60 -8.77 17.40
CA GLY A 193 -3.51 -8.00 16.17
C GLY A 193 -4.56 -8.41 15.12
N SER A 194 -4.88 -7.49 14.22
CA SER A 194 -5.96 -7.67 13.24
C SER A 194 -5.50 -8.27 11.89
N GLY A 195 -4.22 -8.58 11.73
CA GLY A 195 -3.70 -9.24 10.53
C GLY A 195 -3.93 -10.73 10.63
N THR A 196 -4.64 -11.32 9.68
CA THR A 196 -4.72 -12.77 9.54
C THR A 196 -3.54 -13.24 8.67
N GLU A 197 -2.96 -14.41 8.94
CA GLU A 197 -1.88 -15.00 8.13
C GLU A 197 -2.22 -15.08 6.62
N ASP A 198 -3.51 -15.10 6.29
CA ASP A 198 -4.04 -15.07 4.91
C ASP A 198 -3.81 -13.74 4.16
N ASP A 199 -3.29 -12.70 4.83
CA ASP A 199 -3.00 -11.41 4.20
C ASP A 199 -1.63 -11.42 3.51
N GLU A 200 -1.61 -11.23 2.18
CA GLU A 200 -0.38 -11.15 1.37
C GLU A 200 0.68 -10.20 1.97
N TRP A 201 0.26 -9.02 2.43
CA TRP A 201 1.18 -8.05 3.03
C TRP A 201 1.79 -8.55 4.34
N VAL A 202 1.08 -9.36 5.13
CA VAL A 202 1.63 -9.95 6.37
C VAL A 202 2.77 -10.91 5.99
N ASN A 203 2.57 -11.73 4.97
CA ASN A 203 3.58 -12.65 4.47
C ASN A 203 4.81 -11.93 3.89
N ASP A 204 4.61 -10.80 3.19
CA ASP A 204 5.71 -9.97 2.70
C ASP A 204 6.56 -9.42 3.85
N TRP A 205 5.92 -8.93 4.91
CA TRP A 205 6.59 -8.39 6.09
C TRP A 205 7.28 -9.47 6.94
N LEU A 206 6.69 -10.65 7.07
CA LEU A 206 7.33 -11.81 7.70
C LEU A 206 8.56 -12.28 6.91
N THR A 207 8.45 -12.33 5.58
CA THR A 207 9.57 -12.66 4.68
C THR A 207 10.71 -11.66 4.84
N TRP A 208 10.38 -10.36 4.86
CA TRP A 208 11.36 -9.31 5.12
C TRP A 208 11.99 -9.43 6.51
N TYR A 209 11.20 -9.69 7.55
CA TYR A 209 11.68 -9.84 8.92
C TYR A 209 12.70 -10.98 9.03
N ARG A 210 12.39 -12.15 8.46
CA ARG A 210 13.29 -13.32 8.43
C ARG A 210 14.59 -12.98 7.70
N ALA A 211 14.50 -12.27 6.57
CA ALA A 211 15.68 -11.85 5.82
C ALA A 211 16.54 -10.81 6.59
N ALA A 212 15.90 -9.90 7.33
CA ALA A 212 16.58 -8.85 8.07
C ALA A 212 17.24 -9.35 9.36
N THR A 213 16.63 -10.33 10.03
CA THR A 213 17.06 -10.80 11.36
C THR A 213 17.70 -12.19 11.36
N GLY A 214 17.44 -13.01 10.34
CA GLY A 214 17.80 -14.43 10.33
C GLY A 214 17.00 -15.28 11.33
N THR A 215 15.90 -14.75 11.88
CA THR A 215 15.08 -15.41 12.91
C THR A 215 13.63 -15.58 12.46
N GLU A 216 12.98 -16.61 13.00
CA GLU A 216 11.53 -16.79 12.92
C GLU A 216 10.88 -16.12 14.14
N PRO A 217 9.84 -15.28 13.98
CA PRO A 217 9.08 -14.81 15.13
C PRO A 217 8.32 -15.98 15.76
N GLU A 218 8.39 -16.13 17.08
CA GLU A 218 7.61 -17.15 17.79
C GLU A 218 6.12 -16.77 17.84
N GLU A 219 5.21 -17.75 17.78
CA GLU A 219 3.76 -17.55 17.76
C GLU A 219 3.21 -16.92 19.06
N LEU A 220 3.91 -17.11 20.17
CA LEU A 220 3.50 -16.65 21.50
C LEU A 220 4.65 -15.92 22.17
N LEU A 221 4.68 -14.60 21.99
CA LEU A 221 5.66 -13.72 22.63
C LEU A 221 4.99 -12.93 23.74
N ASP A 222 5.65 -12.83 24.89
CA ASP A 222 5.28 -11.81 25.86
C ASP A 222 5.59 -10.39 25.34
N ALA A 223 5.14 -9.36 26.05
CA ALA A 223 5.31 -7.98 25.62
C ALA A 223 6.78 -7.54 25.55
N ASP A 224 7.65 -8.11 26.38
CA ASP A 224 9.06 -7.77 26.44
C ASP A 224 9.85 -8.48 25.34
N GLU A 225 9.57 -9.76 25.10
CA GLU A 225 10.09 -10.56 24.00
C GLU A 225 9.72 -9.92 22.65
N ARG A 226 8.44 -9.58 22.45
CA ARG A 226 7.99 -8.88 21.23
C ARG A 226 8.74 -7.58 21.01
N ARG A 227 8.83 -6.74 22.05
CA ARG A 227 9.53 -5.47 21.99
C ARG A 227 11.02 -5.64 21.63
N ASN A 228 11.67 -6.69 22.13
CA ASN A 228 13.07 -6.98 21.80
C ASN A 228 13.22 -7.43 20.35
N LEU A 229 12.33 -8.28 19.82
CA LEU A 229 12.35 -8.68 18.41
C LEU A 229 12.14 -7.48 17.48
N VAL A 230 11.18 -6.61 17.80
CA VAL A 230 10.93 -5.37 17.06
C VAL A 230 12.17 -4.47 17.05
N LEU A 231 12.80 -4.29 18.21
CA LEU A 231 14.03 -3.49 18.32
C LEU A 231 15.18 -4.09 17.50
N ASN A 232 15.39 -5.40 17.58
CA ASN A 232 16.42 -6.10 16.83
C ASN A 232 16.24 -5.93 15.32
N ALA A 233 15.01 -6.08 14.81
CA ALA A 233 14.71 -5.86 13.40
C ALA A 233 15.00 -4.42 12.97
N CYS A 234 14.62 -3.43 13.79
CA CYS A 234 14.91 -2.02 13.52
C CYS A 234 16.42 -1.72 13.51
N GLN A 235 17.18 -2.29 14.43
CA GLN A 235 18.64 -2.15 14.49
C GLN A 235 19.33 -2.81 13.30
N SER A 236 18.92 -4.02 12.93
CA SER A 236 19.43 -4.71 11.75
C SER A 236 19.19 -3.89 10.48
N PHE A 237 17.96 -3.40 10.29
CA PHE A 237 17.62 -2.54 9.16
C PHE A 237 18.45 -1.24 9.15
N ALA A 238 18.51 -0.53 10.27
CA ALA A 238 19.26 0.72 10.38
C ALA A 238 20.76 0.52 10.11
N THR A 239 21.32 -0.62 10.53
CA THR A 239 22.72 -1.00 10.29
C THR A 239 22.96 -1.29 8.82
N GLN A 240 22.10 -2.08 8.17
CA GLN A 240 22.19 -2.37 6.73
C GLN A 240 22.12 -1.09 5.89
N GLN A 241 21.25 -0.15 6.28
CA GLN A 241 21.08 1.13 5.59
C GLN A 241 22.11 2.19 6.02
N ARG A 242 22.95 1.91 7.02
CA ARG A 242 24.01 2.79 7.53
C ARG A 242 23.57 4.24 7.76
N PHE A 243 22.35 4.45 8.30
CA PHE A 243 21.75 5.79 8.36
C PHE A 243 22.67 6.82 9.04
N ALA A 244 23.14 6.53 10.25
CA ALA A 244 24.02 7.43 11.01
C ALA A 244 25.30 7.78 10.23
N THR A 245 26.02 6.78 9.70
CA THR A 245 27.23 7.03 8.90
C THR A 245 26.95 7.87 7.65
N ARG A 246 25.79 7.68 7.00
CA ARG A 246 25.41 8.47 5.82
C ARG A 246 25.04 9.92 6.15
N THR A 247 24.76 10.24 7.42
CA THR A 247 24.53 11.64 7.84
C THR A 247 25.81 12.47 7.93
N GLU A 248 26.97 11.85 8.15
CA GLU A 248 28.25 12.56 8.29
C GLU A 248 28.61 13.35 7.02
N GLY A 249 28.26 12.84 5.82
CA GLY A 249 28.47 13.54 4.56
C GLY A 249 27.43 14.62 4.21
N PHE A 250 26.37 14.77 5.01
CA PHE A 250 25.29 15.75 4.78
C PHE A 250 25.55 17.09 5.47
N GLY A 251 26.29 17.11 6.59
CA GLY A 251 26.66 18.34 7.30
C GLY A 251 27.63 19.23 6.51
N ASP A 252 28.62 18.62 5.86
CA ASP A 252 29.69 19.35 5.17
C ASP A 252 29.25 20.03 3.87
N GLN A 253 28.14 19.60 3.24
CA GLN A 253 27.65 20.20 1.99
C GLN A 253 26.81 21.47 2.19
N GLN A 254 26.23 21.68 3.38
CA GLN A 254 25.45 22.90 3.68
C GLN A 254 26.31 24.06 4.19
N GLU A 255 27.49 23.80 4.77
CA GLU A 255 28.39 24.88 5.21
C GLU A 255 29.14 25.54 4.06
N GLY A 256 29.32 24.83 2.93
CA GLY A 256 30.03 25.35 1.75
C GLY A 256 29.23 26.30 0.84
N SER A 257 27.95 26.53 1.10
CA SER A 257 27.06 27.34 0.25
C SER A 257 26.60 28.67 0.87
N ASN A 258 27.10 29.01 2.06
CA ASN A 258 26.87 30.31 2.73
C ASN A 258 28.05 31.28 2.65
N ASN A 259 29.05 31.00 1.82
CA ASN A 259 30.13 31.91 1.48
C ASN A 259 30.17 32.09 -0.05
N ASP A 260 29.25 32.89 -0.58
CA ASP A 260 29.45 33.74 -1.77
C ASP A 260 28.24 34.68 -1.96
#